data_AF-A0A942J2H8-F1
#
_entry.id   AF-A0A942J2H8-F1
#
_cell.length_a   1.000
_cell.length_b   1.000
_cell.length_c   1.000
_cell.angle_alpha   90.00
_cell.angle_beta   90.00
_cell.angle_gamma   90.00
#
_symmetry.space_group_name_H-M   'P 1'
#
loop_
_entity.id
_entity.type
_entity.pdbx_description
1 polymer ?
#
loop_
_entity_poly.entity_id
_entity_poly.type
_entity_poly.pdbx_seq_one_letter_code
_entity_poly.pdbx_strand_id
1 'polypeptide(L)'
;MMTDCEMAHERDQSLRMAKIAFGKPEQWLALIAIVVGFLFWRWLMIVILAGFQGSGVTAFALVYVLVVSVYFRHSGIKQSREAKLWLGVVLATALSFAVWSAPSISPWRFIFLFGAATYWVVIASNNTVTGGTSDWSIRDFLGGVLVVPLTGLGLQLAALLSIPAPRLKAGQRIFPVVVGIGLGVLVAALVLPLLMAADAGGFSVINQWLSRFDFDLEISGFLWAQLFLTIPTAAYIFALLVGNAYRGRGRRGKTAGKGVDAAMQYRVMPVATAVALLSIVNLLYATFILTQLPYFFAAFFGQLPQGWASYAEFARQGFFELCAVALINLALILGVHFTADMSKVTSKAARALLSLLPALTLVLVATALSKLWLYIDQF
;
A
#
# COMPACT_ATOMS: atom_id res chain seq x y z
N MET A 1 6.61 -41.66 -11.66
CA MET A 1 8.03 -41.94 -11.92
C MET A 1 8.51 -40.76 -12.76
N MET A 2 9.13 -39.76 -12.13
CA MET A 2 9.61 -38.56 -12.83
C MET A 2 10.73 -38.95 -13.78
N THR A 3 10.71 -38.42 -15.00
CA THR A 3 11.76 -38.70 -16.00
C THR A 3 13.08 -38.05 -15.56
N ASP A 4 14.23 -38.65 -15.90
CA ASP A 4 15.55 -38.12 -15.52
C ASP A 4 15.79 -36.67 -16.01
N CYS A 5 15.10 -36.27 -17.09
CA CYS A 5 15.09 -34.90 -17.59
C CYS A 5 14.30 -33.94 -16.67
N GLU A 6 13.16 -34.37 -16.12
CA GLU A 6 12.40 -33.60 -15.13
C GLU A 6 13.17 -33.51 -13.80
N MET A 7 13.85 -34.58 -13.38
CA MET A 7 14.70 -34.55 -12.19
C MET A 7 15.95 -33.67 -12.39
N ALA A 8 16.51 -33.60 -13.59
CA ALA A 8 17.59 -32.68 -13.94
C ALA A 8 17.11 -31.22 -14.01
N HIS A 9 15.90 -30.98 -14.52
CA HIS A 9 15.29 -29.66 -14.58
C HIS A 9 14.85 -29.16 -13.18
N GLU A 10 14.37 -30.04 -12.30
CA GLU A 10 14.10 -29.73 -10.89
C GLU A 10 15.38 -29.56 -10.07
N ARG A 11 16.44 -30.35 -10.33
CA ARG A 11 17.77 -30.10 -9.73
C ARG A 11 18.35 -28.77 -10.18
N ASP A 12 18.27 -28.42 -11.46
CA ASP A 12 18.73 -27.13 -11.99
C ASP A 12 17.85 -25.96 -11.50
N GLN A 13 16.54 -26.14 -11.35
CA GLN A 13 15.66 -25.13 -10.71
C GLN A 13 15.89 -25.01 -9.20
N SER A 14 16.15 -26.10 -8.49
CA SER A 14 16.44 -26.09 -7.05
C SER A 14 17.84 -25.53 -6.76
N LEU A 15 18.82 -25.75 -7.63
CA LEU A 15 20.14 -25.11 -7.63
C LEU A 15 20.08 -23.63 -8.06
N ARG A 16 19.21 -23.22 -8.99
CA ARG A 16 19.00 -21.80 -9.35
C ARG A 16 18.20 -21.01 -8.31
N MET A 17 17.46 -21.71 -7.45
CA MET A 17 16.91 -21.21 -6.20
C MET A 17 17.93 -21.29 -5.05
N ALA A 18 19.22 -21.49 -5.37
CA ALA A 18 20.31 -21.32 -4.42
C ALA A 18 20.11 -20.00 -3.69
N LYS A 19 19.93 -20.14 -2.37
CA LYS A 19 20.35 -19.21 -1.34
C LYS A 19 21.19 -18.08 -1.94
N ILE A 20 20.55 -16.95 -2.23
CA ILE A 20 21.27 -15.76 -2.70
C ILE A 20 22.25 -15.44 -1.58
N ALA A 21 23.53 -15.72 -1.82
CA ALA A 21 24.60 -15.41 -0.89
C ALA A 21 24.92 -13.93 -1.08
N PHE A 22 24.74 -13.15 -0.02
CA PHE A 22 25.11 -11.75 -0.03
C PHE A 22 26.63 -11.63 0.08
N GLY A 23 27.24 -10.83 -0.80
CA GLY A 23 28.65 -10.49 -0.70
C GLY A 23 28.87 -9.25 0.16
N LYS A 24 30.14 -8.86 0.29
CA LYS A 24 30.55 -7.59 0.89
C LYS A 24 29.87 -6.35 0.28
N PRO A 25 29.64 -6.22 -1.05
CA PRO A 25 29.00 -5.01 -1.59
C PRO A 25 27.53 -4.89 -1.16
N GLU A 26 26.79 -6.00 -1.04
CA GLU A 26 25.42 -5.97 -0.55
C GLU A 26 25.35 -5.62 0.96
N GLN A 27 26.34 -6.02 1.76
CA GLN A 27 26.43 -5.62 3.17
C GLN A 27 26.66 -4.12 3.32
N TRP A 28 27.63 -3.56 2.58
CA TRP A 28 27.88 -2.12 2.58
C TRP A 28 26.68 -1.33 2.07
N LEU A 29 26.01 -1.82 1.02
CA LEU A 29 24.77 -1.21 0.54
C LEU A 29 23.68 -1.24 1.60
N ALA A 30 23.55 -2.32 2.38
CA ALA A 30 22.55 -2.42 3.45
C ALA A 30 22.80 -1.38 4.55
N LEU A 31 24.06 -1.11 4.91
CA LEU A 31 24.44 -0.06 5.85
C LEU A 31 24.20 1.34 5.26
N ILE A 32 24.60 1.57 4.01
CA ILE A 32 24.37 2.83 3.30
C ILE A 32 22.86 3.11 3.21
N ALA A 33 22.03 2.09 2.97
CA ALA A 33 20.57 2.25 2.91
C ALA A 33 19.97 2.73 4.24
N ILE A 34 20.54 2.36 5.39
CA ILE A 34 20.13 2.90 6.71
C ILE A 34 20.44 4.39 6.78
N VAL A 35 21.66 4.78 6.39
CA VAL A 35 22.08 6.19 6.40
C VAL A 35 21.22 7.02 5.43
N VAL A 36 20.98 6.53 4.21
CA VAL A 36 20.13 7.19 3.21
C VAL A 36 18.68 7.28 3.71
N GLY A 37 18.15 6.22 4.32
CA GLY A 37 16.82 6.23 4.94
C GLY A 37 16.69 7.25 6.08
N PHE A 38 17.72 7.35 6.92
CA PHE A 38 17.76 8.34 8.00
C PHE A 38 17.81 9.77 7.45
N LEU A 39 18.65 10.02 6.45
CA LEU A 39 18.76 11.31 5.77
C LEU A 39 17.45 11.69 5.07
N PHE A 40 16.77 10.73 4.44
CA PHE A 40 15.47 10.93 3.83
C PHE A 40 14.45 11.47 4.84
N TRP A 41 14.30 10.80 5.98
CA TRP A 41 13.37 11.25 7.01
C TRP A 41 13.82 12.55 7.67
N ARG A 42 15.11 12.76 7.91
CA ARG A 42 15.63 14.03 8.43
C ARG A 42 15.24 15.19 7.53
N TRP A 43 15.40 15.02 6.21
CA TRP A 43 15.07 16.03 5.22
C TRP A 43 13.57 16.23 5.05
N LEU A 44 12.79 15.15 4.92
CA LEU A 44 11.33 15.22 4.83
C LEU A 44 10.73 15.97 6.01
N MET A 45 11.29 15.74 7.19
CA MET A 45 10.91 16.41 8.42
C MET A 45 11.24 17.90 8.44
N ILE A 46 12.44 18.31 7.99
CA ILE A 46 12.78 19.73 7.80
C ILE A 46 11.83 20.38 6.80
N VAL A 47 11.45 19.68 5.74
CA VAL A 47 10.46 20.14 4.77
C VAL A 47 9.09 20.37 5.41
N ILE A 48 8.61 19.44 6.22
CA ILE A 48 7.29 19.53 6.87
C ILE A 48 7.26 20.64 7.93
N LEU A 49 8.30 20.75 8.77
CA LEU A 49 8.33 21.73 9.88
C LEU A 49 8.76 23.13 9.44
N ALA A 50 9.77 23.24 8.59
CA ALA A 50 10.38 24.52 8.23
C ALA A 50 9.96 25.01 6.83
N GLY A 51 9.16 24.25 6.08
CA GLY A 51 8.70 24.60 4.74
C GLY A 51 9.81 24.63 3.67
N PHE A 52 11.05 24.24 4.02
CA PHE A 52 12.22 24.41 3.17
C PHE A 52 12.41 23.20 2.24
N GLN A 53 11.83 23.27 1.04
CA GLN A 53 11.89 22.19 0.03
C GLN A 53 13.05 22.27 -0.96
N GLY A 54 13.83 23.36 -0.96
CA GLY A 54 14.75 23.74 -2.06
C GLY A 54 15.89 22.79 -2.38
N SER A 55 17.14 23.23 -2.19
CA SER A 55 18.35 22.50 -2.59
C SER A 55 18.55 21.15 -1.89
N GLY A 56 17.90 20.92 -0.75
CA GLY A 56 17.98 19.67 0.00
C GLY A 56 17.45 18.45 -0.76
N VAL A 57 16.32 18.59 -1.46
CA VAL A 57 15.74 17.52 -2.28
C VAL A 57 16.69 17.16 -3.42
N THR A 58 17.30 18.17 -4.05
CA THR A 58 18.31 17.98 -5.10
C THR A 58 19.55 17.27 -4.57
N ALA A 59 20.07 17.68 -3.41
CA ALA A 59 21.23 17.05 -2.79
C ALA A 59 20.95 15.59 -2.43
N PHE A 60 19.78 15.29 -1.84
CA PHE A 60 19.37 13.93 -1.54
C PHE A 60 19.22 13.07 -2.80
N ALA A 61 18.58 13.60 -3.84
CA ALA A 61 18.41 12.90 -5.11
C ALA A 61 19.76 12.57 -5.77
N LEU A 62 20.74 13.48 -5.67
CA LEU A 62 22.11 13.23 -6.16
C LEU A 62 22.80 12.12 -5.36
N VAL A 63 22.68 12.12 -4.03
CA VAL A 63 23.19 11.03 -3.18
C VAL A 63 22.55 9.70 -3.56
N TYR A 64 21.23 9.68 -3.71
CA TYR A 64 20.50 8.48 -4.13
C TYR A 64 20.99 7.98 -5.50
N VAL A 65 21.03 8.85 -6.52
CA VAL A 65 21.52 8.53 -7.87
C VAL A 65 22.96 8.00 -7.83
N LEU A 66 23.83 8.59 -7.02
CA LEU A 66 25.21 8.15 -6.85
C LEU A 66 25.27 6.73 -6.28
N VAL A 67 24.56 6.47 -5.18
CA VAL A 67 24.51 5.14 -4.52
C VAL A 67 24.00 4.07 -5.50
N VAL A 68 22.90 4.35 -6.21
CA VAL A 68 22.33 3.42 -7.19
C VAL A 68 23.28 3.17 -8.35
N SER A 69 23.91 4.23 -8.88
CA SER A 69 24.83 4.12 -10.02
C SER A 69 26.11 3.34 -9.68
N VAL A 70 26.67 3.57 -8.48
CA VAL A 70 27.84 2.83 -7.98
C VAL A 70 27.49 1.35 -7.82
N TYR A 71 26.34 1.04 -7.21
CA TYR A 71 25.89 -0.33 -7.05
C TYR A 71 25.68 -1.05 -8.38
N PHE A 72 25.06 -0.40 -9.37
CA PHE A 72 24.85 -0.99 -10.69
C PHE A 72 26.15 -1.23 -11.46
N ARG A 73 27.12 -0.31 -11.35
CA ARG A 73 28.47 -0.52 -11.92
C ARG A 73 29.15 -1.72 -11.28
N HIS A 74 29.14 -1.82 -9.95
CA HIS A 74 29.73 -2.94 -9.22
C HIS A 74 29.02 -4.27 -9.52
N SER A 75 27.70 -4.23 -9.73
CA SER A 75 26.87 -5.40 -10.06
C SER A 75 26.96 -5.84 -11.53
N GLY A 76 27.77 -5.16 -12.37
CA GLY A 76 27.90 -5.47 -13.79
C GLY A 76 26.63 -5.18 -14.62
N ILE A 77 25.73 -4.33 -14.12
CA ILE A 77 24.47 -4.00 -14.79
C ILE A 77 24.73 -2.87 -15.79
N LYS A 78 24.91 -3.26 -17.06
CA LYS A 78 24.99 -2.33 -18.20
C LYS A 78 23.64 -1.62 -18.38
N GLN A 79 23.67 -0.29 -18.32
CA GLN A 79 22.50 0.58 -18.47
C GLN A 79 22.11 0.72 -19.94
N SER A 80 20.82 0.54 -20.26
CA SER A 80 20.28 0.80 -21.61
C SER A 80 20.21 2.31 -21.91
N ARG A 81 19.90 2.68 -23.16
CA ARG A 81 19.74 4.10 -23.54
C ARG A 81 18.54 4.72 -22.83
N GLU A 82 17.46 3.96 -22.69
CA GLU A 82 16.21 4.33 -22.01
C GLU A 82 16.44 4.54 -20.51
N ALA A 83 17.25 3.69 -19.87
CA ALA A 83 17.61 3.88 -18.46
C ALA A 83 18.37 5.20 -18.24
N LYS A 84 19.23 5.59 -19.17
CA LYS A 84 19.94 6.88 -19.12
C LYS A 84 19.01 8.07 -19.36
N LEU A 85 18.01 7.93 -20.23
CA LEU A 85 16.97 8.95 -20.42
C LEU A 85 16.20 9.20 -19.11
N TRP A 86 15.74 8.13 -18.45
CA TRP A 86 15.04 8.25 -17.16
C TRP A 86 15.93 8.79 -16.04
N LEU A 87 17.22 8.44 -16.04
CA LEU A 87 18.20 9.09 -15.15
C LEU A 87 18.24 10.61 -15.40
N GLY A 88 18.24 11.04 -16.67
CA GLY A 88 18.15 12.45 -17.03
C GLY A 88 16.88 13.12 -16.52
N VAL A 89 15.73 12.46 -16.62
CA VAL A 89 14.44 12.95 -16.07
C VAL A 89 14.50 13.12 -14.56
N VAL A 90 15.08 12.15 -13.84
CA VAL A 90 15.27 12.22 -12.39
C VAL A 90 16.17 13.41 -12.02
N LEU A 91 17.30 13.58 -12.71
CA LEU A 91 18.23 14.69 -12.46
C LEU A 91 17.62 16.05 -12.79
N ALA A 92 16.89 16.18 -13.91
CA ALA A 92 16.23 17.41 -14.29
C ALA A 92 15.13 17.79 -13.28
N THR A 93 14.35 16.81 -12.84
CA THR A 93 13.30 17.01 -11.83
C THR A 93 13.93 17.36 -10.48
N ALA A 94 14.98 16.66 -10.06
CA ALA A 94 15.72 16.97 -8.85
C ALA A 94 16.30 18.39 -8.90
N LEU A 95 16.94 18.78 -10.01
CA LEU A 95 17.53 20.12 -10.18
C LEU A 95 16.46 21.21 -10.13
N SER A 96 15.25 20.94 -10.64
CA SER A 96 14.16 21.90 -10.57
C SER A 96 13.87 22.34 -9.13
N PHE A 97 14.06 21.49 -8.11
CA PHE A 97 13.82 21.83 -6.70
C PHE A 97 14.82 22.87 -6.18
N ALA A 98 16.07 22.83 -6.64
CA ALA A 98 17.07 23.84 -6.30
C ALA A 98 16.85 25.16 -7.06
N VAL A 99 16.40 25.08 -8.32
CA VAL A 99 16.27 26.26 -9.20
C VAL A 99 15.01 27.07 -8.90
N TRP A 100 13.89 26.42 -8.59
CA TRP A 100 12.61 27.11 -8.42
C TRP A 100 11.79 26.57 -7.24
N SER A 101 11.55 27.46 -6.28
CA SER A 101 10.64 27.24 -5.15
C SER A 101 9.20 27.50 -5.57
N ALA A 102 8.39 26.45 -5.67
CA ALA A 102 6.96 26.52 -5.96
C ALA A 102 6.18 25.66 -4.96
N PRO A 103 5.85 26.19 -3.75
CA PRO A 103 5.26 25.41 -2.67
C PRO A 103 3.98 24.66 -3.07
N SER A 104 3.10 25.29 -3.85
CA SER A 104 1.81 24.72 -4.27
C SER A 104 1.94 23.50 -5.19
N ILE A 105 3.00 23.44 -6.01
CA ILE A 105 3.23 22.35 -6.98
C ILE A 105 4.24 21.32 -6.41
N SER A 106 4.91 21.66 -5.31
CA SER A 106 5.97 20.86 -4.72
C SER A 106 5.57 19.42 -4.37
N PRO A 107 4.38 19.14 -3.79
CA PRO A 107 3.95 17.76 -3.52
C PRO A 107 3.87 16.91 -4.80
N TRP A 108 3.32 17.47 -5.88
CA TRP A 108 3.22 16.79 -7.17
C TRP A 108 4.59 16.50 -7.78
N ARG A 109 5.52 17.46 -7.68
CA ARG A 109 6.90 17.28 -8.12
C ARG A 109 7.63 16.20 -7.32
N PHE A 110 7.34 16.09 -6.02
CA PHE A 110 7.95 15.09 -5.15
C PHE A 110 7.44 13.69 -5.50
N ILE A 111 6.12 13.54 -5.71
CA ILE A 111 5.50 12.31 -6.20
C ILE A 111 6.10 11.92 -7.55
N PHE A 112 6.24 12.86 -8.47
CA PHE A 112 6.85 12.61 -9.78
C PHE A 112 8.33 12.21 -9.67
N LEU A 113 9.11 12.89 -8.84
CA LEU A 113 10.53 12.57 -8.60
C LEU A 113 10.69 11.15 -8.02
N PHE A 114 9.91 10.82 -6.99
CA PHE A 114 9.89 9.48 -6.40
C PHE A 114 9.49 8.43 -7.44
N GLY A 115 8.46 8.75 -8.25
CA GLY A 115 7.98 7.88 -9.31
C GLY A 115 9.04 7.60 -10.37
N ALA A 116 9.66 8.66 -10.89
CA ALA A 116 10.74 8.57 -11.89
C ALA A 116 11.97 7.85 -11.33
N ALA A 117 12.36 8.11 -10.08
CA ALA A 117 13.53 7.49 -9.44
C ALA A 117 13.35 5.99 -9.23
N THR A 118 12.16 5.55 -8.84
CA THR A 118 11.82 4.13 -8.69
C THR A 118 11.71 3.43 -10.05
N TYR A 119 11.06 4.06 -11.03
CA TYR A 119 10.94 3.52 -12.39
C TYR A 119 12.31 3.41 -13.09
N TRP A 120 13.20 4.38 -12.87
CA TRP A 120 14.58 4.32 -13.34
C TRP A 120 15.30 3.06 -12.83
N VAL A 121 15.20 2.73 -11.54
CA VAL A 121 15.80 1.51 -10.96
C VAL A 121 15.25 0.24 -11.62
N VAL A 122 13.95 0.18 -11.90
CA VAL A 122 13.31 -0.97 -12.56
C VAL A 122 13.83 -1.16 -13.98
N ILE A 123 13.86 -0.10 -14.80
CA ILE A 123 14.39 -0.16 -16.17
C ILE A 123 15.88 -0.48 -16.15
N ALA A 124 16.65 0.20 -15.30
CA ALA A 124 18.10 0.02 -15.17
C ALA A 124 18.47 -1.44 -14.84
N SER A 125 17.66 -2.10 -14.01
CA SER A 125 17.84 -3.52 -13.67
C SER A 125 17.34 -4.50 -14.74
N ASN A 126 16.69 -4.02 -15.80
CA ASN A 126 16.02 -4.82 -16.83
C ASN A 126 14.93 -5.75 -16.27
N ASN A 127 14.21 -5.29 -15.23
CA ASN A 127 13.10 -6.02 -14.62
C ASN A 127 11.71 -5.60 -15.17
N THR A 128 11.67 -4.92 -16.32
CA THR A 128 10.44 -4.59 -17.03
C THR A 128 9.86 -5.81 -17.75
N VAL A 129 8.56 -5.79 -18.05
CA VAL A 129 7.88 -6.89 -18.77
C VAL A 129 8.43 -7.06 -20.18
N THR A 130 8.73 -5.96 -20.87
CA THR A 130 9.17 -5.97 -22.28
C THR A 130 10.67 -5.68 -22.48
N GLY A 131 11.42 -5.43 -21.40
CA GLY A 131 12.84 -5.02 -21.50
C GLY A 131 13.05 -3.53 -21.79
N GLY A 132 11.99 -2.71 -21.77
CA GLY A 132 12.03 -1.26 -21.97
C GLY A 132 10.75 -0.57 -21.54
N THR A 133 10.62 0.73 -21.83
CA THR A 133 9.35 1.47 -21.62
C THR A 133 8.31 0.94 -22.60
N SER A 134 7.14 0.52 -22.10
CA SER A 134 6.04 -0.02 -22.92
C SER A 134 4.67 0.36 -22.36
N ASP A 135 3.61 -0.06 -23.04
CA ASP A 135 2.21 0.11 -22.62
C ASP A 135 1.93 -0.48 -21.22
N TRP A 136 2.77 -1.42 -20.75
CA TRP A 136 2.69 -2.00 -19.41
C TRP A 136 3.49 -1.22 -18.35
N SER A 137 3.96 -0.01 -18.67
CA SER A 137 4.76 0.84 -17.78
C SER A 137 4.13 1.06 -16.40
N ILE A 138 2.80 1.22 -16.32
CA ILE A 138 2.08 1.36 -15.03
C ILE A 138 2.24 0.11 -14.17
N ARG A 139 2.17 -1.08 -14.78
CA ARG A 139 2.37 -2.35 -14.07
C ARG A 139 3.81 -2.51 -13.61
N ASP A 140 4.78 -2.15 -14.46
CA ASP A 140 6.20 -2.19 -14.11
C ASP A 140 6.52 -1.20 -12.98
N PHE A 141 5.89 -0.03 -13.00
CA PHE A 141 5.96 0.96 -11.94
C PHE A 141 5.36 0.46 -10.62
N LEU A 142 4.10 0.01 -10.62
CA LEU A 142 3.44 -0.53 -9.43
C LEU A 142 4.17 -1.78 -8.89
N GLY A 143 4.71 -2.61 -9.79
CA GLY A 143 5.59 -3.72 -9.46
C GLY A 143 6.87 -3.26 -8.77
N GLY A 144 7.51 -2.20 -9.28
CA GLY A 144 8.71 -1.61 -8.74
C GLY A 144 8.51 -0.93 -7.39
N VAL A 145 7.44 -0.15 -7.25
CA VAL A 145 7.15 0.62 -6.02
C VAL A 145 6.58 -0.26 -4.93
N LEU A 146 5.61 -1.12 -5.25
CA LEU A 146 4.88 -1.86 -4.22
C LEU A 146 5.34 -3.32 -4.15
N VAL A 147 5.41 -4.04 -5.27
CA VAL A 147 5.66 -5.50 -5.22
C VAL A 147 7.09 -5.81 -4.78
N VAL A 148 8.10 -5.30 -5.49
CA VAL A 148 9.50 -5.66 -5.24
C VAL A 148 9.93 -5.33 -3.81
N PRO A 149 9.70 -4.11 -3.29
CA PRO A 149 10.19 -3.73 -1.97
C PRO A 149 9.46 -4.47 -0.85
N LEU A 150 8.13 -4.60 -0.92
CA LEU A 150 7.34 -5.32 0.08
C LEU A 150 7.68 -6.81 0.12
N THR A 151 7.94 -7.41 -1.05
CA THR A 151 8.38 -8.81 -1.08
C THR A 151 9.78 -9.03 -0.55
N GLY A 152 10.57 -7.95 -0.46
CA GLY A 152 11.98 -7.98 -0.17
C GLY A 152 12.38 -7.36 1.18
N LEU A 153 11.44 -7.02 2.06
CA LEU A 153 11.73 -6.38 3.36
C LEU A 153 12.76 -7.17 4.20
N GLY A 154 12.75 -8.50 4.11
CA GLY A 154 13.71 -9.37 4.80
C GLY A 154 15.11 -9.43 4.16
N LEU A 155 15.31 -8.90 2.95
CA LEU A 155 16.63 -8.97 2.28
C LEU A 155 17.67 -8.12 2.98
N GLN A 156 17.31 -6.94 3.49
CA GLN A 156 18.28 -6.07 4.16
C GLN A 156 18.81 -6.74 5.44
N LEU A 157 17.92 -7.31 6.24
CA LEU A 157 18.30 -8.04 7.45
C LEU A 157 19.14 -9.28 7.12
N ALA A 158 18.76 -10.03 6.08
CA ALA A 158 19.52 -11.20 5.64
C ALA A 158 20.93 -10.81 5.14
N ALA A 159 21.06 -9.68 4.44
CA ALA A 159 22.34 -9.14 4.01
C ALA A 159 23.22 -8.72 5.20
N LEU A 160 22.66 -8.00 6.18
CA LEU A 160 23.38 -7.58 7.38
C LEU A 160 23.85 -8.77 8.23
N LEU A 161 23.00 -9.78 8.39
CA LEU A 161 23.32 -10.98 9.17
C LEU A 161 24.15 -12.01 8.37
N SER A 162 24.48 -11.73 7.11
CA SER A 162 25.17 -12.67 6.21
C SER A 162 24.46 -14.02 6.07
N ILE A 163 23.14 -14.01 6.20
CA ILE A 163 22.29 -15.19 6.07
C ILE A 163 21.79 -15.27 4.63
N PRO A 164 21.66 -16.48 4.05
CA PRO A 164 21.01 -16.66 2.77
C PRO A 164 19.71 -15.88 2.62
N ALA A 165 19.50 -15.25 1.46
CA ALA A 165 18.25 -14.50 1.26
C ALA A 165 17.03 -15.40 1.47
N PRO A 166 16.01 -14.92 2.22
CA PRO A 166 14.77 -15.64 2.36
C PRO A 166 14.11 -15.83 0.99
N ARG A 167 13.39 -16.95 0.81
CA ARG A 167 12.67 -17.20 -0.45
C ARG A 167 11.68 -16.06 -0.69
N LEU A 168 11.88 -15.32 -1.79
CA LEU A 168 11.02 -14.20 -2.25
C LEU A 168 9.54 -14.61 -2.49
N LYS A 169 9.22 -15.91 -2.44
CA LYS A 169 7.84 -16.44 -2.49
C LYS A 169 6.98 -15.98 -1.31
N ALA A 170 7.56 -15.75 -0.12
CA ALA A 170 6.81 -15.29 1.05
C ALA A 170 6.18 -13.91 0.81
N GLY A 171 6.96 -13.00 0.21
CA GLY A 171 6.52 -11.66 -0.15
C GLY A 171 5.39 -11.62 -1.16
N GLN A 172 5.33 -12.56 -2.11
CA GLN A 172 4.25 -12.65 -3.10
C GLN A 172 2.90 -13.00 -2.47
N ARG A 173 2.89 -13.60 -1.27
CA ARG A 173 1.68 -13.88 -0.50
C ARG A 173 1.23 -12.68 0.34
N ILE A 174 2.18 -11.89 0.84
CA ILE A 174 1.91 -10.72 1.68
C ILE A 174 1.52 -9.51 0.83
N PHE A 175 2.09 -9.36 -0.37
CA PHE A 175 1.82 -8.23 -1.25
C PHE A 175 0.31 -8.00 -1.52
N PRO A 176 -0.47 -9.02 -1.91
CA PRO A 176 -1.91 -8.86 -2.08
C PRO A 176 -2.62 -8.39 -0.81
N VAL A 177 -2.19 -8.88 0.36
CA VAL A 177 -2.76 -8.51 1.66
C VAL A 177 -2.47 -7.04 1.98
N VAL A 178 -1.24 -6.57 1.78
CA VAL A 178 -0.86 -5.16 2.03
C VAL A 178 -1.62 -4.21 1.11
N VAL A 179 -1.76 -4.55 -0.18
CA VAL A 179 -2.59 -3.77 -1.10
C VAL A 179 -4.05 -3.76 -0.65
N GLY A 180 -4.57 -4.90 -0.19
CA GLY A 180 -5.94 -4.99 0.34
C GLY A 180 -6.12 -4.15 1.60
N ILE A 181 -5.15 -4.16 2.51
CA ILE A 181 -5.14 -3.32 3.71
C ILE A 181 -5.16 -1.84 3.31
N GLY A 182 -4.28 -1.42 2.40
CA GLY A 182 -4.21 -0.02 1.95
C GLY A 182 -5.52 0.46 1.29
N LEU A 183 -6.12 -0.36 0.43
CA LEU A 183 -7.43 -0.05 -0.16
C LEU A 183 -8.55 -0.06 0.89
N GLY A 184 -8.51 -0.98 1.87
CA GLY A 184 -9.49 -1.03 2.96
C GLY A 184 -9.43 0.20 3.85
N VAL A 185 -8.22 0.68 4.18
CA VAL A 185 -8.01 1.94 4.92
C VAL A 185 -8.54 3.14 4.12
N LEU A 186 -8.31 3.18 2.80
CA LEU A 186 -8.82 4.24 1.94
C LEU A 186 -10.35 4.30 1.95
N VAL A 187 -11.01 3.15 1.82
CA VAL A 187 -12.49 3.05 1.90
C VAL A 187 -12.98 3.42 3.30
N ALA A 188 -12.31 2.94 4.35
CA ALA A 188 -12.64 3.29 5.73
C ALA A 188 -12.53 4.80 5.97
N ALA A 189 -11.49 5.46 5.46
CA ALA A 189 -11.32 6.91 5.57
C ALA A 189 -12.42 7.69 4.84
N LEU A 190 -12.95 7.16 3.73
CA LEU A 190 -14.09 7.75 3.03
C LEU A 190 -15.39 7.58 3.81
N VAL A 191 -15.62 6.41 4.41
CA VAL A 191 -16.91 6.07 5.05
C VAL A 191 -17.00 6.50 6.51
N LEU A 192 -15.88 6.51 7.24
CA LEU A 192 -15.83 6.84 8.66
C LEU A 192 -16.46 8.22 8.99
N PRO A 193 -16.23 9.30 8.22
CA PRO A 193 -16.89 10.58 8.47
C PRO A 193 -18.42 10.52 8.31
N LEU A 194 -18.92 9.75 7.33
CA LEU A 194 -20.36 9.56 7.14
C LEU A 194 -20.97 8.81 8.33
N LEU A 195 -20.28 7.78 8.82
CA LEU A 195 -20.71 7.05 10.00
C LEU A 195 -20.72 7.94 11.25
N MET A 196 -19.69 8.77 11.43
CA MET A 196 -19.62 9.72 12.54
C MET A 196 -20.73 10.76 12.47
N ALA A 197 -21.06 11.26 11.28
CA ALA A 197 -22.17 12.19 11.06
C ALA A 197 -23.55 11.53 11.29
N ALA A 198 -23.67 10.23 11.00
CA ALA A 198 -24.89 9.46 11.24
C ALA A 198 -25.11 9.07 12.71
N ASP A 199 -24.06 9.15 13.52
CA ASP A 199 -24.07 8.72 14.89
C ASP A 199 -24.41 9.86 15.87
N ALA A 200 -25.16 9.51 16.90
CA ALA A 200 -25.67 10.42 17.92
C ALA A 200 -24.73 10.60 19.13
N GLY A 201 -23.46 10.17 19.02
CA GLY A 201 -22.45 10.28 20.09
C GLY A 201 -21.79 8.97 20.54
N GLY A 202 -22.16 7.81 19.98
CA GLY A 202 -21.46 6.54 20.19
C GLY A 202 -20.00 6.50 19.70
N PHE A 203 -19.63 7.34 18.74
CA PHE A 203 -18.28 7.52 18.21
C PHE A 203 -17.43 8.50 19.04
N SER A 204 -17.97 9.08 20.13
CA SER A 204 -17.19 9.89 21.06
C SER A 204 -15.97 9.14 21.61
N VAL A 205 -16.09 7.82 21.83
CA VAL A 205 -14.98 6.93 22.22
C VAL A 205 -13.93 6.82 21.12
N ILE A 206 -14.34 6.81 19.85
CA ILE A 206 -13.41 6.75 18.70
C ILE A 206 -12.71 8.10 18.51
N ASN A 207 -13.40 9.23 18.70
CA ASN A 207 -12.76 10.55 18.73
C ASN A 207 -11.76 10.66 19.88
N GLN A 208 -12.08 10.12 21.06
CA GLN A 208 -11.16 10.06 22.19
C GLN A 208 -9.99 9.10 21.96
N TRP A 209 -10.20 8.02 21.19
CA TRP A 209 -9.13 7.11 20.81
C TRP A 209 -8.23 7.72 19.73
N LEU A 210 -8.82 8.39 18.73
CA LEU A 210 -8.13 9.16 17.69
C LEU A 210 -7.32 10.32 18.29
N SER A 211 -7.84 11.02 19.30
CA SER A 211 -7.10 12.08 19.99
C SER A 211 -5.93 11.55 20.83
N ARG A 212 -5.87 10.24 21.13
CA ARG A 212 -4.64 9.61 21.67
C ARG A 212 -3.57 9.37 20.60
N PHE A 213 -3.94 9.40 19.33
CA PHE A 213 -3.01 9.47 18.20
C PHE A 213 -2.72 10.91 17.77
N ASP A 214 -3.21 11.90 18.53
CA ASP A 214 -2.68 13.24 18.43
C ASP A 214 -1.26 13.17 19.01
N PHE A 215 -0.31 12.88 18.11
CA PHE A 215 1.09 12.79 18.47
C PHE A 215 1.54 14.20 18.86
N ASP A 216 1.58 14.48 20.16
CA ASP A 216 2.35 15.61 20.70
C ASP A 216 3.82 15.38 20.33
N LEU A 217 4.18 15.90 19.15
CA LEU A 217 5.51 15.78 18.56
C LEU A 217 6.44 16.79 19.26
N GLU A 218 6.73 16.54 20.53
CA GLU A 218 7.89 17.14 21.16
C GLU A 218 9.17 16.77 20.39
N ILE A 219 10.21 17.60 20.49
CA ILE A 219 11.50 17.42 19.79
C ILE A 219 12.10 16.02 20.04
N SER A 220 11.88 15.45 21.22
CA SER A 220 12.27 14.08 21.59
C SER A 220 11.46 13.02 20.82
N GLY A 221 10.13 13.14 20.77
CA GLY A 221 9.23 12.28 20.00
C GLY A 221 9.53 12.28 18.50
N PHE A 222 10.00 13.43 18.00
CA PHE A 222 10.39 13.60 16.60
C PHE A 222 11.59 12.73 16.18
N LEU A 223 12.63 12.66 17.03
CA LEU A 223 13.79 11.82 16.77
C LEU A 223 13.43 10.33 16.81
N TRP A 224 12.57 9.93 17.76
CA TRP A 224 12.10 8.55 17.85
C TRP A 224 11.26 8.15 16.64
N ALA A 225 10.34 9.02 16.18
CA ALA A 225 9.59 8.80 14.95
C ALA A 225 10.51 8.67 13.73
N GLN A 226 11.54 9.53 13.64
CA GLN A 226 12.53 9.46 12.56
C GLN A 226 13.31 8.13 12.56
N LEU A 227 13.77 7.67 13.72
CA LEU A 227 14.49 6.39 13.85
C LEU A 227 13.60 5.21 13.52
N PHE A 228 12.35 5.22 14.01
CA PHE A 228 11.38 4.17 13.73
C PHE A 228 11.08 4.04 12.24
N LEU A 229 10.88 5.17 11.54
CA LEU A 229 10.57 5.19 10.12
C LEU A 229 11.79 4.93 9.22
N THR A 230 13.00 5.12 9.74
CA THR A 230 14.25 4.80 9.03
C THR A 230 14.35 3.31 8.70
N ILE A 231 13.96 2.43 9.63
CA ILE A 231 14.05 0.97 9.47
C ILE A 231 13.26 0.47 8.24
N PRO A 232 11.93 0.74 8.11
CA PRO A 232 11.16 0.29 6.95
C PRO A 232 11.61 0.97 5.65
N THR A 233 12.01 2.24 5.70
CA THR A 233 12.48 2.95 4.50
C THR A 233 13.83 2.42 4.01
N ALA A 234 14.75 2.09 4.90
CA ALA A 234 16.02 1.46 4.55
C ALA A 234 15.77 0.07 3.93
N ALA A 235 14.86 -0.71 4.51
CA ALA A 235 14.47 -2.02 4.00
C ALA A 235 13.83 -1.89 2.61
N TYR A 236 12.99 -0.87 2.42
CA TYR A 236 12.37 -0.55 1.13
C TYR A 236 13.42 -0.21 0.06
N ILE A 237 14.34 0.71 0.33
CA ILE A 237 15.39 1.13 -0.63
C ILE A 237 16.29 -0.05 -0.99
N PHE A 238 16.70 -0.84 0.02
CA PHE A 238 17.54 -2.01 -0.20
C PHE A 238 16.82 -3.07 -1.05
N ALA A 239 15.57 -3.38 -0.69
CA ALA A 239 14.74 -4.34 -1.41
C ALA A 239 14.45 -3.87 -2.85
N LEU A 240 14.24 -2.58 -3.06
CA LEU A 240 14.07 -1.97 -4.38
C LEU A 240 15.31 -2.21 -5.24
N LEU A 241 16.51 -1.95 -4.73
CA LEU A 241 17.75 -2.06 -5.51
C LEU A 241 18.14 -3.52 -5.77
N VAL A 242 18.28 -4.28 -4.68
CA VAL A 242 18.80 -5.64 -4.70
C VAL A 242 17.74 -6.60 -5.26
N GLY A 243 16.48 -6.43 -4.88
CA GLY A 243 15.37 -7.24 -5.39
C GLY A 243 15.15 -7.08 -6.91
N ASN A 244 15.25 -5.85 -7.43
CA ASN A 244 15.19 -5.62 -8.88
C ASN A 244 16.44 -6.14 -9.60
N ALA A 245 17.65 -5.94 -9.05
CA ALA A 245 18.88 -6.46 -9.62
C ALA A 245 18.88 -7.99 -9.77
N TYR A 246 18.42 -8.73 -8.76
CA TYR A 246 18.33 -10.19 -8.84
C TYR A 246 17.25 -10.68 -9.81
N ARG A 247 16.06 -10.07 -9.78
CA ARG A 247 14.96 -10.42 -10.72
C ARG A 247 15.33 -10.11 -12.17
N GLY A 248 16.01 -8.98 -12.38
CA GLY A 248 16.53 -8.55 -13.66
C GLY A 248 17.55 -9.52 -14.25
N ARG A 249 18.48 -10.05 -13.45
CA ARG A 249 19.43 -11.09 -13.90
C ARG A 249 18.72 -12.34 -14.42
N GLY A 250 17.66 -12.79 -13.74
CA GLY A 250 16.89 -13.98 -14.15
C GLY A 250 15.99 -13.78 -15.39
N ARG A 251 15.71 -12.53 -15.77
CA ARG A 251 15.01 -12.15 -17.01
C ARG A 251 15.95 -11.86 -18.17
N ARG A 252 17.23 -11.59 -17.89
CA ARG A 252 18.28 -11.34 -18.88
C ARG A 252 18.49 -12.61 -19.72
N GLY A 253 17.89 -12.65 -20.92
CA GLY A 253 17.94 -13.78 -21.84
C GLY A 253 16.59 -14.45 -22.14
N LYS A 254 15.49 -14.05 -21.48
CA LYS A 254 14.14 -14.49 -21.87
C LYS A 254 13.59 -13.56 -22.95
N THR A 255 13.09 -14.12 -24.05
CA THR A 255 12.43 -13.38 -25.13
C THR A 255 11.20 -12.62 -24.60
N ALA A 256 11.06 -11.35 -25.00
CA ALA A 256 10.02 -10.42 -24.54
C ALA A 256 8.59 -10.99 -24.65
N GLY A 257 8.32 -11.89 -25.61
CA GLY A 257 7.00 -12.52 -25.81
C GLY A 257 6.49 -13.33 -24.60
N LYS A 258 7.34 -14.13 -23.94
CA LYS A 258 6.91 -14.97 -22.80
C LYS A 258 6.52 -14.14 -21.56
N GLY A 259 7.03 -12.91 -21.45
CA GLY A 259 6.67 -11.98 -20.37
C GLY A 259 5.28 -11.39 -20.55
N VAL A 260 4.85 -11.19 -21.79
CA VAL A 260 3.53 -10.66 -22.15
C VAL A 260 2.44 -11.73 -21.98
N ASP A 261 2.71 -12.98 -22.37
CA ASP A 261 1.76 -14.10 -22.17
C ASP A 261 1.50 -14.37 -20.68
N ALA A 262 2.56 -14.36 -19.87
CA ALA A 262 2.46 -14.46 -18.42
C ALA A 262 1.82 -13.21 -17.79
N ALA A 263 1.93 -12.03 -18.41
CA ALA A 263 1.29 -10.80 -17.95
C ALA A 263 -0.22 -10.79 -18.26
N MET A 264 -0.63 -11.29 -19.43
CA MET A 264 -2.02 -11.47 -19.84
C MET A 264 -2.79 -12.46 -18.96
N GLN A 265 -2.12 -13.48 -18.39
CA GLN A 265 -2.73 -14.43 -17.46
C GLN A 265 -3.05 -13.86 -16.06
N TYR A 266 -2.58 -12.66 -15.71
CA TYR A 266 -2.99 -11.98 -14.47
C TYR A 266 -4.26 -11.16 -14.70
N ARG A 267 -5.38 -11.85 -14.90
CA ARG A 267 -6.68 -11.21 -14.67
C ARG A 267 -6.88 -10.99 -13.18
N VAL A 268 -6.80 -9.70 -12.83
CA VAL A 268 -7.58 -8.91 -11.86
C VAL A 268 -7.62 -9.45 -10.41
N MET A 269 -7.03 -8.70 -9.48
CA MET A 269 -7.08 -8.81 -8.01
C MET A 269 -7.04 -10.22 -7.35
N PRO A 270 -5.92 -10.60 -6.68
CA PRO A 270 -5.88 -11.82 -5.88
C PRO A 270 -6.93 -11.81 -4.75
N VAL A 271 -7.53 -12.98 -4.46
CA VAL A 271 -8.54 -13.16 -3.40
C VAL A 271 -8.08 -12.61 -2.04
N ALA A 272 -6.80 -12.74 -1.72
CA ALA A 272 -6.22 -12.21 -0.48
C ALA A 272 -6.35 -10.67 -0.36
N THR A 273 -6.30 -9.93 -1.48
CA THR A 273 -6.53 -8.48 -1.51
C THR A 273 -7.98 -8.16 -1.16
N ALA A 274 -8.94 -8.89 -1.73
CA ALA A 274 -10.36 -8.70 -1.43
C ALA A 274 -10.66 -9.00 0.05
N VAL A 275 -10.15 -10.12 0.57
CA VAL A 275 -10.34 -10.51 1.98
C VAL A 275 -9.75 -9.47 2.92
N ALA A 276 -8.53 -8.99 2.67
CA ALA A 276 -7.89 -8.00 3.52
C ALA A 276 -8.63 -6.65 3.51
N LEU A 277 -9.06 -6.19 2.34
CA LEU A 277 -9.89 -4.99 2.19
C LEU A 277 -11.21 -5.13 2.96
N LEU A 278 -11.94 -6.23 2.75
CA LEU A 278 -13.25 -6.46 3.37
C LEU A 278 -13.14 -6.62 4.89
N SER A 279 -12.03 -7.17 5.39
CA SER A 279 -11.80 -7.33 6.83
C SER A 279 -11.81 -5.99 7.55
N ILE A 280 -11.15 -4.97 6.99
CA ILE A 280 -11.07 -3.63 7.59
C ILE A 280 -12.44 -2.95 7.59
N VAL A 281 -13.12 -2.99 6.44
CA VAL A 281 -14.44 -2.37 6.29
C VAL A 281 -15.49 -3.05 7.19
N ASN A 282 -15.49 -4.38 7.26
CA ASN A 282 -16.39 -5.13 8.15
C ASN A 282 -16.13 -4.81 9.63
N LEU A 283 -14.87 -4.67 10.04
CA LEU A 283 -14.53 -4.32 11.43
C LEU A 283 -15.08 -2.94 11.79
N LEU A 284 -14.95 -1.97 10.88
CA LEU A 284 -15.51 -0.64 11.06
C LEU A 284 -17.04 -0.69 11.21
N TYR A 285 -17.74 -1.44 10.35
CA TYR A 285 -19.21 -1.55 10.42
C TYR A 285 -19.71 -2.34 11.62
N ALA A 286 -19.02 -3.40 12.01
CA ALA A 286 -19.35 -4.12 13.24
C ALA A 286 -19.26 -3.18 14.45
N THR A 287 -18.18 -2.37 14.51
CA THR A 287 -18.02 -1.36 15.57
C THR A 287 -19.15 -0.33 15.54
N PHE A 288 -19.49 0.20 14.37
CA PHE A 288 -20.60 1.15 14.22
C PHE A 288 -21.95 0.55 14.65
N ILE A 289 -22.27 -0.67 14.22
CA ILE A 289 -23.54 -1.31 14.57
C ILE A 289 -23.62 -1.51 16.09
N LEU A 290 -22.53 -1.93 16.74
CA LEU A 290 -22.51 -2.09 18.19
C LEU A 290 -22.81 -0.79 18.94
N THR A 291 -22.35 0.37 18.45
CA THR A 291 -22.69 1.66 19.05
C THR A 291 -24.14 2.09 18.75
N GLN A 292 -24.73 1.63 17.64
CA GLN A 292 -26.12 1.93 17.26
C GLN A 292 -27.17 1.02 17.93
N LEU A 293 -26.79 -0.16 18.43
CA LEU A 293 -27.75 -1.13 19.00
C LEU A 293 -28.71 -0.52 20.05
N PRO A 294 -28.27 0.30 21.02
CA PRO A 294 -29.18 0.88 22.00
C PRO A 294 -30.25 1.78 21.36
N TYR A 295 -29.87 2.57 20.35
CA TYR A 295 -30.80 3.46 19.63
C TYR A 295 -31.76 2.65 18.74
N PHE A 296 -31.29 1.58 18.13
CA PHE A 296 -32.11 0.67 17.34
C PHE A 296 -33.20 0.02 18.21
N PHE A 297 -32.85 -0.51 19.38
CA PHE A 297 -33.84 -1.09 20.29
C PHE A 297 -34.79 -0.03 20.85
N ALA A 298 -34.30 1.17 21.20
CA ALA A 298 -35.17 2.26 21.67
C ALA A 298 -36.22 2.65 20.62
N ALA A 299 -35.82 2.80 19.35
CA ALA A 299 -36.74 3.07 18.25
C ALA A 299 -37.76 1.94 18.03
N PHE A 300 -37.34 0.67 18.17
CA PHE A 300 -38.24 -0.48 18.02
C PHE A 300 -39.30 -0.56 19.14
N PHE A 301 -38.96 -0.10 20.34
CA PHE A 301 -39.90 -0.01 21.48
C PHE A 301 -40.69 1.30 21.53
N GLY A 302 -40.64 2.11 20.47
CA GLY A 302 -41.40 3.37 20.37
C GLY A 302 -40.90 4.48 21.30
N GLN A 303 -39.71 4.33 21.88
CA GLN A 303 -39.15 5.30 22.83
C GLN A 303 -38.21 6.25 22.12
N LEU A 304 -38.44 7.56 22.28
CA LEU A 304 -37.47 8.56 21.86
C LEU A 304 -36.25 8.47 22.80
N PRO A 305 -35.03 8.23 22.29
CA PRO A 305 -33.84 8.22 23.13
C PRO A 305 -33.66 9.57 23.84
N GLN A 306 -33.20 9.54 25.11
CA GLN A 306 -32.96 10.77 25.88
C GLN A 306 -31.95 11.67 25.15
N GLY A 307 -32.30 12.93 24.92
CA GLY A 307 -31.43 13.93 24.28
C GLY A 307 -31.93 14.50 22.94
N TRP A 308 -33.05 14.01 22.40
CA TRP A 308 -33.63 14.50 21.13
C TRP A 308 -34.89 15.33 21.37
N ALA A 309 -35.00 16.49 20.71
CA ALA A 309 -36.12 17.41 20.88
C ALA A 309 -37.34 17.05 20.02
N SER A 310 -37.17 16.30 18.93
CA SER A 310 -38.25 15.91 18.00
C SER A 310 -37.98 14.59 17.28
N TYR A 311 -39.04 13.81 17.02
CA TYR A 311 -39.01 12.59 16.20
C TYR A 311 -38.55 12.86 14.76
N ALA A 312 -38.88 14.03 14.19
CA ALA A 312 -38.49 14.41 12.83
C ALA A 312 -36.97 14.65 12.71
N GLU A 313 -36.37 15.22 13.76
CA GLU A 313 -34.94 15.49 13.84
C GLU A 313 -34.15 14.19 13.98
N PHE A 314 -34.62 13.29 14.85
CA PHE A 314 -34.05 11.95 15.02
C PHE A 314 -34.12 11.09 13.74
N ALA A 315 -35.21 11.20 12.96
CA ALA A 315 -35.38 10.44 11.72
C ALA A 315 -34.53 10.97 10.55
N ARG A 316 -34.29 12.29 10.48
CA ARG A 316 -33.48 12.91 9.42
C ARG A 316 -31.99 12.81 9.66
N GLN A 317 -31.55 12.86 10.92
CA GLN A 317 -30.13 12.84 11.24
C GLN A 317 -29.51 11.47 10.96
N GLY A 318 -28.54 11.44 10.04
CA GLY A 318 -27.82 10.23 9.67
C GLY A 318 -28.46 9.37 8.58
N PHE A 319 -29.69 9.68 8.15
CA PHE A 319 -30.37 8.89 7.11
C PHE A 319 -29.65 8.97 5.77
N PHE A 320 -29.34 10.18 5.32
CA PHE A 320 -28.67 10.40 4.03
C PHE A 320 -27.23 9.87 4.03
N GLU A 321 -26.54 10.01 5.16
CA GLU A 321 -25.21 9.47 5.39
C GLU A 321 -25.23 7.95 5.30
N LEU A 322 -26.17 7.27 5.97
CA LEU A 322 -26.34 5.81 5.88
C LEU A 322 -26.71 5.34 4.47
N CYS A 323 -27.53 6.11 3.73
CA CYS A 323 -27.80 5.84 2.32
C CYS A 323 -26.53 5.94 1.46
N ALA A 324 -25.70 6.97 1.66
CA ALA A 324 -24.44 7.12 0.96
C ALA A 324 -23.45 5.99 1.30
N VAL A 325 -23.38 5.56 2.57
CA VAL A 325 -22.61 4.38 2.98
C VAL A 325 -23.12 3.11 2.28
N ALA A 326 -24.43 2.90 2.20
CA ALA A 326 -25.01 1.76 1.50
C ALA A 326 -24.65 1.74 0.00
N LEU A 327 -24.65 2.89 -0.66
CA LEU A 327 -24.22 3.02 -2.06
C LEU A 327 -22.73 2.70 -2.24
N ILE A 328 -21.87 3.20 -1.34
CA ILE A 328 -20.43 2.88 -1.34
C ILE A 328 -20.23 1.38 -1.15
N ASN A 329 -20.97 0.74 -0.24
CA ASN A 329 -20.90 -0.70 -0.01
C ASN A 329 -21.35 -1.50 -1.22
N LEU A 330 -22.42 -1.08 -1.89
CA LEU A 330 -22.89 -1.71 -3.11
C LEU A 330 -21.82 -1.64 -4.21
N ALA A 331 -21.22 -0.46 -4.42
CA ALA A 331 -20.14 -0.28 -5.36
C ALA A 331 -18.91 -1.16 -5.01
N LEU A 332 -18.59 -1.29 -3.72
CA LEU A 332 -17.50 -2.12 -3.23
C LEU A 332 -17.76 -3.61 -3.47
N ILE A 333 -18.97 -4.09 -3.16
CA ILE A 333 -19.39 -5.48 -3.38
C ILE A 333 -19.32 -5.82 -4.88
N LEU A 334 -19.89 -4.95 -5.73
CA LEU A 334 -19.85 -5.12 -7.18
C LEU A 334 -18.42 -5.10 -7.70
N GLY A 335 -17.62 -4.13 -7.26
CA GLY A 335 -16.21 -4.04 -7.62
C GLY A 335 -15.43 -5.30 -7.29
N VAL A 336 -15.59 -5.83 -6.07
CA VAL A 336 -14.95 -7.09 -5.65
C VAL A 336 -15.48 -8.27 -6.46
N HIS A 337 -16.78 -8.34 -6.76
CA HIS A 337 -17.35 -9.43 -7.56
C HIS A 337 -16.86 -9.44 -9.02
N PHE A 338 -16.68 -8.27 -9.63
CA PHE A 338 -16.18 -8.15 -11.00
C PHE A 338 -14.65 -8.30 -11.11
N THR A 339 -13.92 -8.00 -10.04
CA THR A 339 -12.45 -7.96 -10.06
C THR A 339 -11.80 -9.17 -9.43
N ALA A 340 -12.40 -9.81 -8.42
CA ALA A 340 -11.81 -10.96 -7.74
C ALA A 340 -12.33 -12.27 -8.34
N ASP A 341 -11.42 -13.20 -8.58
CA ASP A 341 -11.76 -14.53 -9.05
C ASP A 341 -12.34 -15.39 -7.90
N MET A 342 -13.67 -15.35 -7.77
CA MET A 342 -14.42 -16.04 -6.72
C MET A 342 -14.25 -17.56 -6.73
N SER A 343 -13.84 -18.14 -7.86
CA SER A 343 -13.56 -19.58 -7.96
C SER A 343 -12.37 -20.02 -7.09
N LYS A 344 -11.46 -19.09 -6.77
CA LYS A 344 -10.27 -19.33 -5.94
C LYS A 344 -10.54 -19.18 -4.44
N VAL A 345 -11.78 -18.86 -4.03
CA VAL A 345 -12.16 -18.75 -2.62
C VAL A 345 -12.46 -20.14 -2.03
N THR A 346 -11.43 -20.75 -1.44
CA THR A 346 -11.51 -22.12 -0.89
C THR A 346 -11.82 -22.17 0.60
N SER A 347 -11.43 -21.16 1.38
CA SER A 347 -11.64 -21.18 2.83
C SER A 347 -13.07 -20.76 3.23
N LYS A 348 -13.67 -21.49 4.16
CA LYS A 348 -14.99 -21.15 4.74
C LYS A 348 -14.98 -19.77 5.38
N ALA A 349 -13.88 -19.40 6.06
CA ALA A 349 -13.71 -18.10 6.69
C ALA A 349 -13.71 -16.94 5.68
N ALA A 350 -13.06 -17.09 4.51
CA ALA A 350 -13.10 -16.06 3.48
C ALA A 350 -14.51 -15.88 2.92
N ARG A 351 -15.24 -16.98 2.68
CA ARG A 351 -16.65 -16.90 2.24
C ARG A 351 -17.53 -16.20 3.27
N ALA A 352 -17.38 -16.56 4.54
CA ALA A 352 -18.11 -15.93 5.64
C ALA A 352 -17.84 -14.42 5.70
N LEU A 353 -16.57 -14.01 5.58
CA LEU A 353 -16.21 -12.60 5.58
C LEU A 353 -16.76 -11.84 4.35
N LEU A 354 -16.75 -12.46 3.17
CA LEU A 354 -17.34 -11.90 1.96
C LEU A 354 -18.87 -11.75 2.08
N SER A 355 -19.55 -12.70 2.73
CA SER A 355 -20.99 -12.61 3.01
C SER A 355 -21.35 -11.65 4.14
N LEU A 356 -20.39 -11.36 5.03
CA LEU A 356 -20.61 -10.49 6.19
C LEU A 356 -20.87 -9.04 5.76
N LEU A 357 -20.18 -8.54 4.73
CA LEU A 357 -20.36 -7.16 4.28
C LEU A 357 -21.80 -6.87 3.78
N PRO A 358 -22.40 -7.69 2.89
CA PRO A 358 -23.83 -7.57 2.55
C PRO A 358 -24.75 -7.64 3.78
N ALA A 359 -24.49 -8.58 4.71
CA ALA A 359 -25.31 -8.73 5.91
C ALA A 359 -25.27 -7.48 6.80
N LEU A 360 -24.07 -6.93 7.07
CA LEU A 360 -23.91 -5.67 7.82
C LEU A 360 -24.56 -4.50 7.08
N THR A 361 -24.49 -4.48 5.74
CA THR A 361 -25.16 -3.44 4.94
C THR A 361 -26.68 -3.49 5.09
N LEU A 362 -27.28 -4.68 5.13
CA LEU A 362 -28.72 -4.82 5.39
C LEU A 362 -29.10 -4.33 6.80
N VAL A 363 -28.25 -4.58 7.80
CA VAL A 363 -28.47 -4.06 9.17
C VAL A 363 -28.39 -2.53 9.21
N LEU A 364 -27.44 -1.91 8.48
CA LEU A 364 -27.36 -0.46 8.37
C LEU A 364 -28.62 0.14 7.72
N VAL A 365 -29.10 -0.48 6.64
CA VAL A 365 -30.35 -0.08 5.96
C VAL A 365 -31.56 -0.25 6.89
N ALA A 366 -31.65 -1.37 7.61
CA ALA A 366 -32.72 -1.60 8.58
C ALA A 366 -32.70 -0.57 9.72
N THR A 367 -31.50 -0.16 10.16
CA THR A 367 -31.35 0.91 11.17
C THR A 367 -31.89 2.23 10.65
N ALA A 368 -31.55 2.62 9.42
CA ALA A 368 -32.07 3.84 8.80
C ALA A 368 -33.60 3.78 8.63
N LEU A 369 -34.15 2.64 8.19
CA LEU A 369 -35.59 2.44 8.03
C LEU A 369 -36.34 2.46 9.37
N SER A 370 -35.76 1.91 10.44
CA SER A 370 -36.40 1.91 11.76
C SER A 370 -36.62 3.32 12.31
N LYS A 371 -35.65 4.23 12.11
CA LYS A 371 -35.78 5.64 12.47
C LYS A 371 -36.88 6.34 11.68
N LEU A 372 -37.00 6.03 10.37
CA LEU A 372 -38.06 6.55 9.51
C LEU A 372 -39.44 6.02 9.95
N TRP A 373 -39.51 4.73 10.30
CA TRP A 373 -40.78 4.11 10.70
C TRP A 373 -41.31 4.69 12.00
N LEU A 374 -40.44 4.97 12.99
CA LEU A 374 -40.82 5.67 14.23
C LEU A 374 -41.42 7.05 13.95
N TYR A 375 -40.95 7.76 12.93
CA TYR A 375 -41.53 9.04 12.52
C TYR A 375 -42.92 8.88 11.90
N ILE A 376 -43.12 7.86 11.05
CA ILE A 376 -44.41 7.57 10.40
C ILE A 376 -45.45 7.03 11.39
N ASP A 377 -45.02 6.29 12.42
CA ASP A 377 -45.96 5.77 13.43
C ASP A 377 -46.54 6.87 14.32
N GLN A 378 -45.80 7.98 14.51
CA GLN A 378 -46.24 9.11 15.32
C GLN A 378 -47.08 10.17 14.58
N PHE A 379 -47.07 10.19 13.25
CA PHE A 379 -47.76 11.19 12.42
C PHE A 379 -48.42 10.56 11.21
#